data_AF-W7Y7C7-F1
#
_entry.id   AF-W7Y7C7-F1
#
_cell.length_a   1.000
_cell.length_b   1.000
_cell.length_c   1.000
_cell.angle_alpha   90.00
_cell.angle_beta   90.00
_cell.angle_gamma   90.00
#
_symmetry.space_group_name_H-M   'P 1'
#
loop_
_entity.id
_entity.type
_entity.pdbx_description
1 polymer ?
#
loop_
_entity_poly.entity_id
_entity_poly.type
_entity_poly.pdbx_seq_one_letter_code
_entity_poly.pdbx_strand_id
1 'polypeptide(L)'
;MTYELVKEFFSCGMLGDIPVKYKGFVEVYQVDGILPQLEDAEHKGKKNKTFDVKYSLIQFLDIQEEVLDMMEQNLPENLFYHNIKHTIDVVTEVELIGWAEGLSEEEILMVKLAALFHDSGHVISYDEHELHGTVIARNMLAKYDFSDDMMATICDLIMATKFPPEPKNILEKVICDSDLDYLGRTDFIPVSNMLYEELKVRNMIGSFNEWNQRQLTFIRKHQYYTNTAQHLREVNKNKQIERLELLLASASMDQ
;
A
#
# COMPACT_ATOMS: atom_id res chain seq x y z
N MET A 1 -18.22 -4.37 24.95
CA MET A 1 -17.48 -4.75 23.72
C MET A 1 -18.15 -4.19 22.47
N THR A 2 -19.40 -4.54 22.15
CA THR A 2 -20.10 -3.97 20.97
C THR A 2 -20.17 -2.44 20.99
N TYR A 3 -20.49 -1.83 22.13
CA TYR A 3 -20.51 -0.37 22.29
C TYR A 3 -19.19 0.29 21.85
N GLU A 4 -18.05 -0.27 22.28
CA GLU A 4 -16.71 0.26 21.95
C GLU A 4 -16.43 0.23 20.45
N LEU A 5 -17.00 -0.74 19.72
CA LEU A 5 -16.83 -0.87 18.27
C LEU A 5 -17.70 0.12 17.47
N VAL A 6 -18.82 0.56 18.02
CA VAL A 6 -19.84 1.32 17.26
C VAL A 6 -20.00 2.78 17.72
N LYS A 7 -19.52 3.13 18.93
CA LYS A 7 -19.62 4.48 19.51
C LYS A 7 -18.95 5.58 18.68
N GLU A 8 -18.06 5.19 17.77
CA GLU A 8 -17.37 6.09 16.85
C GLU A 8 -18.19 6.47 15.61
N PHE A 9 -19.33 5.80 15.41
CA PHE A 9 -20.26 6.01 14.30
C PHE A 9 -21.66 6.42 14.78
N PHE A 10 -22.06 5.92 15.95
CA PHE A 10 -23.41 6.06 16.45
C PHE A 10 -23.45 6.76 17.82
N SER A 11 -24.46 7.61 17.99
CA SER A 11 -24.85 8.10 19.31
C SER A 11 -25.53 6.96 20.07
N CYS A 12 -25.04 6.70 21.28
CA CYS A 12 -25.47 5.57 22.09
C CYS A 12 -25.86 6.04 23.50
N GLY A 13 -27.10 5.74 23.92
CA GLY A 13 -27.62 6.01 25.25
C GLY A 13 -27.50 4.78 26.16
N MET A 14 -27.12 4.97 27.43
CA MET A 14 -27.07 3.90 28.42
C MET A 14 -28.50 3.55 28.89
N LEU A 15 -28.93 2.32 28.65
CA LEU A 15 -30.23 1.80 29.11
C LEU A 15 -30.17 1.31 30.56
N GLY A 16 -29.02 0.82 31.01
CA GLY A 16 -28.80 0.29 32.35
C GLY A 16 -28.00 -1.01 32.35
N ASP A 17 -28.06 -1.74 33.47
CA ASP A 17 -27.23 -2.93 33.68
C ASP A 17 -28.07 -4.21 33.70
N ILE A 18 -27.63 -5.23 32.96
CA ILE A 18 -28.26 -6.56 32.98
C ILE A 18 -27.33 -7.56 33.68
N PRO A 19 -27.83 -8.35 34.66
CA PRO A 19 -27.04 -9.43 35.25
C PRO A 19 -26.87 -10.57 34.25
N VAL A 20 -25.60 -10.89 33.95
CA VAL A 20 -25.21 -11.99 33.06
C VAL A 20 -24.53 -13.08 33.86
N LYS A 21 -25.00 -14.31 33.70
CA LYS A 21 -24.47 -15.49 34.40
C LYS A 21 -22.95 -15.60 34.18
N TYR A 22 -22.19 -15.70 35.27
CA TYR A 22 -20.72 -15.79 35.29
C TYR A 22 -19.94 -14.55 34.80
N LYS A 23 -20.60 -13.44 34.45
CA LYS A 23 -19.94 -12.19 34.02
C LYS A 23 -20.30 -10.97 34.86
N GLY A 24 -21.20 -11.10 35.84
CA GLY A 24 -21.64 -9.99 36.67
C GLY A 24 -22.64 -9.10 35.93
N PHE A 25 -22.62 -7.81 36.19
CA PHE A 25 -23.46 -6.83 35.49
C PHE A 25 -22.79 -6.40 34.19
N VAL A 26 -23.59 -6.32 33.12
CA VAL A 26 -23.14 -5.83 31.82
C VAL A 26 -23.99 -4.62 31.45
N GLU A 27 -23.31 -3.52 31.13
CA GLU A 27 -23.92 -2.30 30.64
C GLU A 27 -24.59 -2.55 29.28
N VAL A 28 -25.83 -2.07 29.15
CA VAL A 28 -26.62 -2.14 27.93
C VAL A 28 -26.81 -0.74 27.38
N TYR A 29 -26.57 -0.62 26.08
CA TYR A 29 -26.69 0.62 25.34
C TYR A 29 -27.72 0.46 24.22
N GLN A 30 -28.42 1.55 23.90
CA GLN A 30 -29.27 1.69 22.73
C GLN A 30 -28.58 2.60 21.73
N VAL A 31 -28.70 2.30 20.44
CA VAL A 31 -28.30 3.22 19.36
C VAL A 31 -29.44 4.21 19.14
N ASP A 32 -29.15 5.49 19.37
CA ASP A 32 -30.11 6.59 19.26
C ASP A 32 -30.11 7.21 17.86
N GLY A 33 -28.98 7.10 17.14
CA GLY A 33 -28.81 7.61 15.78
C GLY A 33 -27.36 7.61 15.33
N ILE A 34 -27.11 8.08 14.11
CA ILE A 34 -25.76 8.34 13.60
C ILE A 34 -25.20 9.58 14.33
N LEU A 35 -23.89 9.63 14.57
CA LEU A 35 -23.28 10.83 15.15
C LEU A 35 -23.51 12.05 14.24
N PRO A 36 -23.83 13.24 14.77
CA PRO A 36 -24.21 14.40 13.96
C PRO A 36 -23.20 14.77 12.85
N GLN A 37 -21.90 14.61 13.12
CA GLN A 37 -20.84 14.89 12.13
C GLN A 37 -20.71 13.83 11.02
N LEU A 38 -21.37 12.69 11.17
CA LEU A 38 -21.39 11.57 10.22
C LEU A 38 -22.78 11.40 9.56
N GLU A 39 -23.75 12.21 9.95
CA GLU A 39 -25.10 12.23 9.40
C GLU A 39 -25.16 13.18 8.20
N ASP A 40 -25.99 12.84 7.21
CA ASP A 40 -26.28 13.68 6.05
C ASP A 40 -27.04 14.94 6.48
N ALA A 41 -26.59 16.10 6.00
CA ALA A 41 -27.15 17.39 6.40
C ALA A 41 -28.58 17.61 5.90
N GLU A 42 -28.97 16.96 4.80
CA GLU A 42 -30.28 17.12 4.15
C GLU A 42 -31.24 15.98 4.52
N HIS A 43 -30.72 14.80 4.85
CA HIS A 43 -31.48 13.59 5.08
C HIS A 43 -31.16 12.94 6.43
N LYS A 44 -31.93 13.32 7.46
CA LYS A 44 -31.81 12.74 8.81
C LYS A 44 -31.90 11.20 8.77
N GLY A 45 -31.00 10.53 9.46
CA GLY A 45 -30.84 9.08 9.54
C GLY A 45 -30.03 8.48 8.39
N LYS A 46 -29.50 9.29 7.48
CA LYS A 46 -28.59 8.84 6.41
C LYS A 46 -27.14 9.17 6.76
N LYS A 47 -26.25 8.29 6.34
CA LYS A 47 -24.80 8.46 6.46
C LYS A 47 -24.30 9.48 5.44
N ASN A 48 -23.30 10.28 5.81
CA ASN A 48 -22.59 11.18 4.90
C ASN A 48 -21.29 10.54 4.38
N LYS A 49 -20.57 11.25 3.51
CA LYS A 49 -19.31 10.78 2.93
C LYS A 49 -18.24 10.43 3.98
N THR A 50 -18.15 11.21 5.06
CA THR A 50 -17.18 10.96 6.15
C THR A 50 -17.45 9.63 6.85
N PHE A 51 -18.73 9.28 7.04
CA PHE A 51 -19.10 7.96 7.55
C PHE A 51 -18.58 6.85 6.63
N ASP A 52 -18.79 7.00 5.31
CA ASP A 52 -18.41 5.98 4.32
C ASP A 52 -16.89 5.77 4.28
N VAL A 53 -16.10 6.86 4.29
CA VAL A 53 -14.64 6.78 4.34
C VAL A 53 -14.18 6.10 5.63
N LYS A 54 -14.72 6.52 6.78
CA LYS A 54 -14.35 5.96 8.07
C LYS A 54 -14.71 4.48 8.19
N TYR A 55 -15.86 4.08 7.66
CA TYR A 55 -16.27 2.68 7.63
C TYR A 55 -15.37 1.86 6.70
N SER A 56 -15.02 2.42 5.53
CA SER A 56 -14.14 1.77 4.57
C SER A 56 -12.71 1.59 5.10
N LEU A 57 -12.22 2.51 5.93
CA LEU A 57 -10.93 2.35 6.63
C LEU A 57 -10.93 1.16 7.60
N ILE A 58 -12.07 0.81 8.19
CA ILE A 58 -12.21 -0.40 9.00
C ILE A 58 -12.22 -1.63 8.08
N GLN A 59 -12.99 -1.57 6.98
CA GLN A 59 -13.05 -2.64 5.99
C GLN A 59 -11.70 -2.90 5.30
N PHE A 60 -10.80 -1.92 5.27
CA PHE A 60 -9.46 -2.09 4.72
C PHE A 60 -8.71 -3.27 5.34
N LEU A 61 -8.89 -3.54 6.64
CA LEU A 61 -8.25 -4.68 7.30
C LEU A 61 -8.76 -6.02 6.76
N ASP A 62 -10.08 -6.15 6.58
CA ASP A 62 -10.70 -7.34 5.99
C ASP A 62 -10.24 -7.52 4.53
N ILE A 63 -10.19 -6.42 3.77
CA ILE A 63 -9.70 -6.42 2.38
C ILE A 63 -8.23 -6.84 2.33
N GLN A 64 -7.40 -6.30 3.22
CA GLN A 64 -5.99 -6.62 3.31
C GLN A 64 -5.76 -8.10 3.58
N GLU A 65 -6.47 -8.68 4.55
CA GLU A 65 -6.39 -10.11 4.85
C GLU A 65 -6.73 -10.95 3.62
N GLU A 66 -7.87 -10.66 2.96
CA GLU A 66 -8.29 -11.42 1.78
C GLU A 66 -7.32 -11.33 0.59
N VAL A 67 -6.74 -10.14 0.34
CA VAL A 67 -5.79 -9.96 -0.76
C VAL A 67 -4.47 -10.65 -0.46
N LEU A 68 -3.97 -10.53 0.77
CA LEU A 68 -2.72 -11.18 1.16
C LEU A 68 -2.85 -12.70 1.14
N ASP A 69 -3.99 -13.25 1.60
CA ASP A 69 -4.30 -14.69 1.50
C ASP A 69 -4.33 -15.15 0.03
N MET A 70 -4.96 -14.35 -0.84
CA MET A 70 -5.00 -14.64 -2.29
C MET A 70 -3.59 -14.63 -2.89
N MET A 71 -2.77 -13.64 -2.54
CA MET A 71 -1.38 -13.55 -3.02
C MET A 71 -0.52 -14.71 -2.49
N GLU A 72 -0.63 -15.05 -1.22
CA GLU A 72 0.12 -16.17 -0.62
C GLU A 72 -0.21 -17.51 -1.30
N GLN A 73 -1.47 -17.71 -1.69
CA GLN A 73 -1.91 -18.95 -2.35
C GLN A 73 -1.56 -19.03 -3.84
N ASN A 74 -1.44 -17.89 -4.53
CA ASN A 74 -1.42 -17.86 -6.00
C ASN A 74 -0.16 -17.22 -6.60
N LEU A 75 0.69 -16.54 -5.83
CA LEU A 75 1.94 -16.00 -6.36
C LEU A 75 2.93 -17.13 -6.69
N PRO A 76 3.64 -17.03 -7.83
CA PRO A 76 4.74 -17.95 -8.12
C PRO A 76 5.83 -17.95 -7.03
N GLU A 77 6.27 -19.14 -6.61
CA GLU A 77 7.31 -19.31 -5.57
C GLU A 77 8.66 -18.65 -5.91
N ASN A 78 8.89 -18.33 -7.19
CA ASN A 78 10.11 -17.70 -7.67
C ASN A 78 10.07 -16.15 -7.67
N LEU A 79 9.04 -15.53 -7.09
CA LEU A 79 8.97 -14.09 -6.84
C LEU A 79 9.63 -13.75 -5.50
N PHE A 80 10.95 -13.59 -5.51
CA PHE A 80 11.72 -13.30 -4.30
C PHE A 80 11.56 -11.83 -3.84
N TYR A 81 11.26 -10.90 -4.76
CA TYR A 81 11.05 -9.49 -4.43
C TYR A 81 9.56 -9.14 -4.46
N HIS A 82 8.85 -9.38 -5.57
CA HIS A 82 7.44 -9.00 -5.72
C HIS A 82 6.50 -10.00 -5.00
N ASN A 83 6.55 -10.00 -3.67
CA ASN A 83 5.77 -10.89 -2.80
C ASN A 83 5.00 -10.13 -1.71
N ILE A 84 4.27 -10.87 -0.87
CA ILE A 84 3.43 -10.30 0.19
C ILE A 84 4.19 -9.35 1.12
N LYS A 85 5.49 -9.58 1.35
CA LYS A 85 6.30 -8.69 2.20
C LYS A 85 6.50 -7.34 1.52
N HIS A 86 6.82 -7.32 0.23
CA HIS A 86 6.91 -6.07 -0.54
C HIS A 86 5.57 -5.33 -0.54
N THR A 87 4.46 -6.02 -0.78
CA THR A 87 3.13 -5.42 -0.73
C THR A 87 2.82 -4.76 0.62
N ILE A 88 3.13 -5.43 1.74
CA ILE A 88 2.96 -4.88 3.10
C ILE A 88 3.87 -3.67 3.32
N ASP A 89 5.13 -3.73 2.87
CA ASP A 89 6.07 -2.62 2.94
C ASP A 89 5.50 -1.39 2.19
N VAL A 90 5.03 -1.56 0.94
CA VAL A 90 4.46 -0.45 0.14
C VAL A 90 3.20 0.12 0.79
N VAL A 91 2.29 -0.71 1.29
CA VAL A 91 1.09 -0.27 2.03
C VAL A 91 1.47 0.58 3.26
N THR A 92 2.55 0.20 3.95
CA THR A 92 3.04 0.95 5.12
C THR A 92 3.64 2.29 4.70
N GLU A 93 4.43 2.31 3.63
CA GLU A 93 5.09 3.52 3.15
C GLU A 93 4.09 4.52 2.52
N VAL A 94 3.05 4.07 1.82
CA VAL A 94 2.04 5.02 1.28
C VAL A 94 1.26 5.71 2.40
N GLU A 95 1.05 5.02 3.51
CA GLU A 95 0.43 5.60 4.70
C GLU A 95 1.36 6.63 5.35
N LEU A 96 2.64 6.29 5.56
CA LEU A 96 3.63 7.20 6.14
C LEU A 96 3.84 8.46 5.29
N ILE A 97 4.13 8.27 4.00
CA ILE A 97 4.41 9.37 3.07
C ILE A 97 3.13 10.18 2.84
N GLY A 98 1.99 9.51 2.65
CA GLY A 98 0.72 10.17 2.44
C GLY A 98 0.32 11.09 3.59
N TRP A 99 0.45 10.62 4.84
CA TRP A 99 0.15 11.46 6.00
C TRP A 99 1.10 12.65 6.12
N ALA A 100 2.39 12.45 5.84
CA ALA A 100 3.40 13.50 5.88
C ALA A 100 3.21 14.56 4.79
N GLU A 101 2.70 14.17 3.62
CA GLU A 101 2.30 15.08 2.53
C GLU A 101 0.93 15.74 2.76
N GLY A 102 0.21 15.36 3.82
CA GLY A 102 -1.06 15.97 4.20
C GLY A 102 -2.27 15.46 3.42
N LEU A 103 -2.24 14.22 2.95
CA LEU A 103 -3.40 13.57 2.34
C LEU A 103 -4.55 13.44 3.35
N SER A 104 -5.78 13.55 2.85
CA SER A 104 -7.00 13.28 3.62
C SER A 104 -7.21 11.78 3.87
N GLU A 105 -8.08 11.43 4.81
CA GLU A 105 -8.45 10.02 5.09
C GLU A 105 -8.92 9.25 3.86
N GLU A 106 -9.67 9.91 2.98
CA GLU A 106 -10.15 9.32 1.72
C GLU A 106 -9.00 9.07 0.74
N GLU A 107 -8.09 10.02 0.61
CA GLU A 107 -6.90 9.90 -0.23
C GLU A 107 -5.96 8.80 0.27
N ILE A 108 -5.77 8.71 1.60
CA ILE A 108 -5.00 7.64 2.24
C ILE A 108 -5.62 6.28 1.97
N LEU A 109 -6.94 6.15 2.13
CA LEU A 109 -7.65 4.92 1.80
C LEU A 109 -7.40 4.50 0.35
N MET A 110 -7.50 5.44 -0.60
CA MET A 110 -7.27 5.16 -2.02
C MET A 110 -5.83 4.70 -2.30
N VAL A 111 -4.81 5.38 -1.78
CA VAL A 111 -3.41 4.97 -2.00
C VAL A 111 -3.07 3.66 -1.29
N LYS A 112 -3.65 3.39 -0.11
CA LYS A 112 -3.50 2.10 0.59
C LYS A 112 -4.13 0.95 -0.18
N LEU A 113 -5.33 1.15 -0.73
CA LEU A 113 -5.96 0.15 -1.60
C LEU A 113 -5.12 -0.07 -2.86
N ALA A 114 -4.68 0.99 -3.54
CA ALA A 114 -3.82 0.86 -4.72
C ALA A 114 -2.51 0.10 -4.39
N ALA A 115 -1.83 0.47 -3.29
CA ALA A 115 -0.62 -0.23 -2.82
C ALA A 115 -0.88 -1.70 -2.48
N LEU A 116 -2.04 -2.05 -1.93
CA LEU A 116 -2.38 -3.43 -1.63
C LEU A 116 -2.51 -4.29 -2.91
N PHE A 117 -2.98 -3.69 -4.01
CA PHE A 117 -3.23 -4.40 -5.27
C PHE A 117 -2.15 -4.23 -6.35
N HIS A 118 -1.18 -3.31 -6.20
CA HIS A 118 -0.26 -2.94 -7.29
C HIS A 118 0.45 -4.14 -7.94
N ASP A 119 0.96 -5.05 -7.10
CA ASP A 119 1.67 -6.27 -7.52
C ASP A 119 0.77 -7.52 -7.56
N SER A 120 -0.50 -7.41 -7.20
CA SER A 120 -1.41 -8.57 -7.14
C SER A 120 -1.57 -9.26 -8.50
N GLY A 121 -1.39 -8.53 -9.61
CA GLY A 121 -1.48 -9.10 -10.95
C GLY A 121 -0.33 -10.05 -11.33
N HIS A 122 0.72 -10.15 -10.51
CA HIS A 122 1.78 -11.15 -10.68
C HIS A 122 1.28 -12.60 -10.57
N VAL A 123 0.09 -12.82 -9.99
CA VAL A 123 -0.60 -14.12 -10.03
C VAL A 123 -1.06 -14.52 -11.44
N ILE A 124 -1.10 -13.57 -12.39
CA ILE A 124 -1.56 -13.79 -13.78
C ILE A 124 -0.42 -13.55 -14.78
N SER A 125 0.29 -12.43 -14.68
CA SER A 125 1.30 -12.00 -15.65
C SER A 125 2.47 -11.34 -14.95
N TYR A 126 3.69 -11.54 -15.44
CA TYR A 126 4.84 -10.80 -14.94
C TYR A 126 4.93 -9.40 -15.56
N ASP A 127 4.73 -9.29 -16.87
CA ASP A 127 4.99 -8.05 -17.63
C ASP A 127 3.82 -7.05 -17.59
N GLU A 128 2.60 -7.53 -17.37
CA GLU A 128 1.38 -6.71 -17.35
C GLU A 128 0.66 -6.82 -15.99
N HIS A 129 1.43 -7.00 -14.92
CA HIS A 129 0.91 -7.22 -13.57
C HIS A 129 0.11 -6.03 -13.06
N GLU A 130 0.45 -4.79 -13.42
CA GLU A 130 -0.29 -3.60 -13.00
C GLU A 130 -1.71 -3.62 -13.59
N LEU A 131 -1.82 -3.91 -14.90
CA LEU A 131 -3.12 -4.02 -15.58
C LEU A 131 -3.95 -5.15 -14.95
N HIS A 132 -3.36 -6.32 -14.72
CA HIS A 132 -4.04 -7.41 -14.05
C HIS A 132 -4.41 -7.07 -12.59
N GLY A 133 -3.58 -6.29 -11.89
CA GLY A 133 -3.84 -5.76 -10.56
C GLY A 133 -5.09 -4.88 -10.54
N THR A 134 -5.29 -4.02 -11.55
CA THR A 134 -6.54 -3.23 -11.68
C THR A 134 -7.78 -4.11 -11.85
N VAL A 135 -7.67 -5.21 -12.61
CA VAL A 135 -8.77 -6.15 -12.83
C VAL A 135 -9.11 -6.89 -11.54
N ILE A 136 -8.09 -7.36 -10.81
CA ILE A 136 -8.25 -8.02 -9.50
C ILE A 136 -8.88 -7.05 -8.50
N ALA A 137 -8.38 -5.81 -8.41
CA ALA A 137 -8.93 -4.78 -7.54
C ALA A 137 -10.40 -4.52 -7.83
N ARG A 138 -10.79 -4.34 -9.10
CA ARG A 138 -12.21 -4.16 -9.48
C ARG A 138 -13.08 -5.34 -9.07
N ASN A 139 -12.60 -6.57 -9.27
CA ASN A 139 -13.37 -7.76 -8.94
C ASN A 139 -13.53 -7.96 -7.43
N MET A 140 -12.45 -7.80 -6.66
CA MET A 140 -12.48 -7.99 -5.20
C MET A 140 -13.20 -6.85 -4.48
N LEU A 141 -13.03 -5.61 -4.95
CA LEU A 141 -13.65 -4.44 -4.33
C LEU A 141 -15.13 -4.24 -4.71
N ALA A 142 -15.64 -4.93 -5.74
CA ALA A 142 -17.04 -4.82 -6.18
C ALA A 142 -18.08 -5.24 -5.13
N LYS A 143 -17.69 -5.98 -4.08
CA LYS A 143 -18.58 -6.35 -2.96
C LYS A 143 -18.67 -5.28 -1.87
N TYR A 144 -17.91 -4.20 -1.99
CA TYR A 144 -17.88 -3.07 -1.06
C TYR A 144 -18.53 -1.84 -1.70
N ASP A 145 -18.92 -0.87 -0.88
CA ASP A 145 -19.65 0.34 -1.31
C ASP A 145 -18.71 1.45 -1.82
N PHE A 146 -17.69 1.11 -2.61
CA PHE A 146 -16.81 2.10 -3.24
C PHE A 146 -17.47 2.75 -4.45
N SER A 147 -17.32 4.06 -4.61
CA SER A 147 -17.84 4.77 -5.78
C SER A 147 -17.03 4.44 -7.04
N ASP A 148 -17.65 4.57 -8.21
CA ASP A 148 -16.96 4.37 -9.50
C ASP A 148 -15.74 5.30 -9.65
N ASP A 149 -15.83 6.55 -9.17
CA ASP A 149 -14.74 7.53 -9.19
C ASP A 149 -13.57 7.10 -8.30
N MET A 150 -13.87 6.57 -7.11
CA MET A 150 -12.84 6.04 -6.20
C MET A 150 -12.16 4.81 -6.83
N MET A 151 -12.95 3.91 -7.41
CA MET A 151 -12.43 2.73 -8.09
C MET A 151 -11.58 3.08 -9.32
N ALA A 152 -11.97 4.10 -10.09
CA ALA A 152 -11.16 4.62 -11.19
C ALA A 152 -9.83 5.18 -10.67
N THR A 153 -9.86 5.99 -9.62
CA THR A 153 -8.66 6.54 -8.98
C THR A 153 -7.71 5.45 -8.48
N ILE A 154 -8.23 4.42 -7.80
CA ILE A 154 -7.42 3.26 -7.34
C ILE A 154 -6.75 2.56 -8.54
N CYS A 155 -7.46 2.36 -9.63
CA CYS A 155 -6.89 1.75 -10.84
C CYS A 155 -5.80 2.61 -11.47
N ASP A 156 -6.02 3.93 -11.56
CA ASP A 156 -5.03 4.87 -12.09
C ASP A 156 -3.76 4.89 -11.23
N LEU A 157 -3.90 4.80 -9.90
CA LEU A 157 -2.77 4.70 -8.96
C LEU A 157 -1.98 3.40 -9.14
N ILE A 158 -2.65 2.26 -9.28
CA ILE A 158 -1.98 0.98 -9.61
C ILE A 158 -1.22 1.12 -10.92
N MET A 159 -1.83 1.72 -11.95
CA MET A 159 -1.16 1.90 -13.25
C MET A 159 0.01 2.89 -13.20
N ALA A 160 0.04 3.79 -12.22
CA ALA A 160 1.12 4.76 -12.06
C ALA A 160 2.46 4.11 -11.63
N THR A 161 2.43 2.91 -11.04
CA THR A 161 3.64 2.15 -10.69
C THR A 161 4.30 1.51 -11.91
N LYS A 162 3.63 1.48 -13.07
CA LYS A 162 4.19 0.91 -14.30
C LYS A 162 5.48 1.61 -14.71
N PHE A 163 6.54 0.84 -14.92
CA PHE A 163 7.85 1.38 -15.21
C PHE A 163 8.00 1.83 -16.69
N PRO A 164 8.58 3.02 -16.98
CA PRO A 164 9.07 4.03 -16.05
C PRO A 164 7.92 4.90 -15.47
N PRO A 165 7.96 5.23 -14.17
CA PRO A 165 6.90 6.02 -13.53
C PRO A 165 6.91 7.47 -14.01
N GLU A 166 5.73 8.00 -14.34
CA GLU A 166 5.51 9.41 -14.70
C GLU A 166 4.33 9.99 -13.89
N PRO A 167 4.48 10.18 -12.56
CA PRO A 167 3.38 10.56 -11.69
C PRO A 167 2.91 12.00 -11.94
N LYS A 168 1.59 12.18 -12.06
CA LYS A 168 0.93 13.43 -12.49
C LYS A 168 0.37 14.25 -11.34
N ASN A 169 0.03 13.61 -10.23
CA ASN A 169 -0.58 14.23 -9.06
C ASN A 169 0.07 13.71 -7.78
N ILE A 170 -0.32 14.28 -6.62
CA ILE A 170 0.29 13.92 -5.34
C ILE A 170 0.08 12.45 -4.95
N LEU A 171 -1.08 11.86 -5.24
CA LEU A 171 -1.37 10.46 -4.92
C LEU A 171 -0.47 9.51 -5.71
N GLU A 172 -0.29 9.78 -7.00
CA GLU A 172 0.63 9.02 -7.87
C GLU A 172 2.08 9.17 -7.41
N LYS A 173 2.49 10.37 -6.96
CA LYS A 173 3.84 10.57 -6.41
C LYS A 173 4.06 9.76 -5.15
N VAL A 174 3.06 9.72 -4.25
CA VAL A 174 3.13 8.93 -3.02
C VAL A 174 3.32 7.45 -3.34
N ILE A 175 2.47 6.85 -4.18
CA ILE A 175 2.59 5.41 -4.48
C ILE A 175 3.89 5.06 -5.22
N CYS A 176 4.34 5.87 -6.18
CA CYS A 176 5.61 5.66 -6.88
C CYS A 176 6.83 5.77 -5.94
N ASP A 177 6.82 6.73 -5.01
CA ASP A 177 7.89 6.86 -4.03
C ASP A 177 7.87 5.71 -3.03
N SER A 178 6.69 5.23 -2.63
CA SER A 178 6.53 4.10 -1.71
C SER A 178 7.01 2.78 -2.32
N ASP A 179 6.69 2.53 -3.60
CA ASP A 179 7.11 1.31 -4.30
C ASP A 179 8.64 1.21 -4.46
N LEU A 180 9.31 2.36 -4.66
CA LEU A 180 10.76 2.46 -4.79
C LEU A 180 11.46 2.99 -3.52
N ASP A 181 10.78 2.93 -2.38
CA ASP A 181 11.29 3.49 -1.12
C ASP A 181 12.60 2.83 -0.67
N TYR A 182 12.74 1.52 -0.94
CA TYR A 182 13.91 0.71 -0.55
C TYR A 182 15.25 1.25 -1.09
N LEU A 183 15.24 2.03 -2.18
CA LEU A 183 16.45 2.63 -2.77
C LEU A 183 17.21 3.55 -1.80
N GLY A 184 16.50 4.19 -0.86
CA GLY A 184 17.10 5.01 0.19
C GLY A 184 17.04 4.38 1.58
N ARG A 185 16.56 3.13 1.71
CA ARG A 185 16.55 2.42 2.99
C ARG A 185 17.90 1.79 3.30
N THR A 186 18.08 1.40 4.56
CA THR A 186 19.31 0.74 5.04
C THR A 186 19.39 -0.73 4.60
N ASP A 187 18.25 -1.35 4.27
CA ASP A 187 18.12 -2.70 3.75
C ASP A 187 18.15 -2.77 2.22
N PHE A 188 18.60 -1.70 1.54
CA PHE A 188 18.73 -1.64 0.08
C PHE A 188 19.42 -2.89 -0.52
N ILE A 189 20.57 -3.30 0.03
CA ILE A 189 21.35 -4.43 -0.51
C ILE A 189 20.59 -5.76 -0.43
N PRO A 190 20.08 -6.21 0.74
CA PRO A 190 19.33 -7.45 0.79
C PRO A 190 18.08 -7.40 -0.11
N VAL A 191 17.36 -6.28 -0.17
CA VAL A 191 16.19 -6.14 -1.05
C VAL A 191 16.58 -6.21 -2.54
N SER A 192 17.63 -5.50 -2.94
CA SER A 192 18.17 -5.54 -4.30
C SER A 192 18.64 -6.95 -4.69
N ASN A 193 19.23 -7.70 -3.75
CA ASN A 193 19.64 -9.09 -3.99
C ASN A 193 18.45 -10.03 -4.20
N MET A 194 17.32 -9.80 -3.51
CA MET A 194 16.09 -10.58 -3.76
C MET A 194 15.58 -10.31 -5.19
N LEU A 195 15.59 -9.05 -5.62
CA LEU A 195 15.19 -8.71 -7.00
C LEU A 195 16.15 -9.30 -8.04
N TYR A 196 17.45 -9.36 -7.73
CA TYR A 196 18.41 -10.06 -8.59
C TYR A 196 18.09 -11.55 -8.74
N GLU A 197 17.85 -12.28 -7.65
CA GLU A 197 17.54 -13.71 -7.72
C GLU A 197 16.25 -13.97 -8.51
N GLU A 198 15.26 -13.10 -8.37
CA GLU A 198 14.01 -13.18 -9.13
C GLU A 198 14.24 -13.01 -10.64
N LEU A 199 14.93 -11.94 -11.02
CA LEU A 199 15.24 -11.67 -12.43
C LEU A 199 16.16 -12.74 -13.03
N LYS A 200 17.06 -13.30 -12.23
CA LYS A 200 18.00 -14.35 -12.66
C LYS A 200 17.27 -15.65 -12.97
N VAL A 201 16.36 -16.10 -12.11
CA VAL A 201 15.53 -17.30 -12.38
C VAL A 201 14.67 -17.11 -13.64
N ARG A 202 14.33 -15.86 -13.98
CA ARG A 202 13.60 -15.49 -15.19
C ARG A 202 14.48 -15.27 -16.43
N ASN A 203 15.80 -15.47 -16.33
CA ASN A 203 16.77 -15.20 -17.40
C ASN A 203 16.76 -13.74 -17.90
N MET A 204 16.37 -12.79 -17.04
CA MET A 204 16.32 -11.35 -17.35
C MET A 204 17.60 -10.61 -16.96
N ILE A 205 18.50 -11.29 -16.25
CA ILE A 205 19.82 -10.79 -15.87
C ILE A 205 20.80 -11.96 -15.82
N GLY A 206 22.04 -11.74 -16.24
CA GLY A 206 23.08 -12.76 -16.22
C GLY A 206 23.84 -12.77 -14.89
N SER A 207 24.90 -11.97 -14.83
CA SER A 207 25.84 -11.98 -13.70
C SER A 207 25.49 -10.96 -12.61
N PHE A 208 26.01 -11.18 -11.40
CA PHE A 208 25.84 -10.21 -10.32
C PHE A 208 26.53 -8.86 -10.62
N ASN A 209 27.63 -8.88 -11.39
CA ASN A 209 28.26 -7.63 -11.85
C ASN A 209 27.39 -6.87 -12.84
N GLU A 210 26.76 -7.58 -13.79
CA GLU A 210 25.79 -7.00 -14.71
C GLU A 210 24.59 -6.40 -13.95
N TRP A 211 24.11 -7.12 -12.92
CA TRP A 211 23.08 -6.61 -12.01
C TRP A 211 23.49 -5.31 -11.34
N ASN A 212 24.67 -5.26 -10.71
CA ASN A 212 25.17 -4.06 -10.04
C ASN A 212 25.33 -2.87 -11.01
N GLN A 213 25.74 -3.11 -12.26
CA GLN A 213 25.80 -2.06 -13.28
C GLN A 213 24.39 -1.54 -13.65
N ARG A 214 23.43 -2.45 -13.83
CA ARG A 214 22.02 -2.10 -14.10
C ARG A 214 21.41 -1.33 -12.93
N GLN A 215 21.65 -1.78 -11.70
CA GLN A 215 21.21 -1.12 -10.48
C GLN A 215 21.80 0.27 -10.33
N LEU A 216 23.12 0.43 -10.55
CA LEU A 216 23.77 1.73 -10.51
C LEU A 216 23.18 2.69 -11.55
N THR A 217 22.87 2.18 -12.75
CA THR A 217 22.22 2.99 -13.80
C THR A 217 20.80 3.38 -13.41
N PHE A 218 20.05 2.44 -12.83
CA PHE A 218 18.68 2.65 -12.38
C PHE A 218 18.59 3.68 -11.26
N ILE A 219 19.32 3.48 -10.16
CA ILE A 219 19.25 4.34 -8.97
C ILE A 219 19.74 5.77 -9.25
N ARG A 220 20.67 5.96 -10.19
CA ARG A 220 21.15 7.29 -10.63
C ARG A 220 20.11 8.05 -11.47
N LYS A 221 19.29 7.33 -12.24
CA LYS A 221 18.22 7.92 -13.05
C LYS A 221 16.95 8.17 -12.24
N HIS A 222 16.74 7.38 -11.18
CA HIS A 222 15.63 7.53 -10.26
C HIS A 222 15.68 8.88 -9.51
N GLN A 223 14.52 9.44 -9.21
CA GLN A 223 14.34 10.59 -8.32
C GLN A 223 13.10 10.35 -7.46
N TYR A 224 13.14 10.77 -6.20
CA TYR A 224 11.93 10.81 -5.38
C TYR A 224 11.10 12.05 -5.71
N TYR A 225 9.78 11.92 -5.71
CA TYR A 225 8.84 12.94 -6.19
C TYR A 225 8.23 13.80 -5.09
N THR A 226 7.99 13.23 -3.91
CA THR A 226 7.43 13.89 -2.73
C THR A 226 8.52 14.57 -1.91
N ASN A 227 8.16 15.62 -1.18
CA ASN A 227 9.12 16.29 -0.29
C ASN A 227 9.56 15.34 0.83
N THR A 228 8.63 14.53 1.33
CA THR A 228 8.87 13.54 2.39
C THR A 228 9.88 12.50 1.95
N ALA A 229 9.68 11.82 0.81
CA ALA A 229 10.62 10.81 0.35
C ALA A 229 12.00 11.41 0.03
N GLN A 230 12.05 12.61 -0.56
CA GLN A 230 13.32 13.31 -0.79
C GLN A 230 14.12 13.52 0.52
N HIS A 231 13.46 14.04 1.57
CA HIS A 231 14.12 14.24 2.86
C HIS A 231 14.54 12.93 3.54
N LEU A 232 13.70 11.90 3.46
CA LEU A 232 13.92 10.63 4.14
C LEU A 232 14.97 9.74 3.44
N ARG A 233 15.07 9.81 2.11
CA ARG A 233 15.73 8.77 1.31
C ARG A 233 16.90 9.26 0.45
N GLU A 234 16.93 10.51 -0.02
CA GLU A 234 17.98 10.96 -0.98
C GLU A 234 19.40 10.88 -0.40
N VAL A 235 19.61 11.22 0.88
CA VAL A 235 20.94 11.13 1.52
C VAL A 235 21.46 9.70 1.52
N ASN A 236 20.61 8.73 1.86
CA ASN A 236 21.00 7.33 1.90
C ASN A 236 21.11 6.72 0.50
N LYS A 237 20.23 7.09 -0.43
CA LYS A 237 20.31 6.71 -1.84
C LYS A 237 21.66 7.09 -2.46
N ASN A 238 22.17 8.29 -2.16
CA ASN A 238 23.51 8.70 -2.60
C ASN A 238 24.63 7.82 -2.00
N LYS A 239 24.51 7.41 -0.74
CA LYS A 239 25.45 6.43 -0.16
C LYS A 239 25.35 5.05 -0.82
N GLN A 240 24.16 4.63 -1.24
CA GLN A 240 24.00 3.38 -1.99
C GLN A 240 24.66 3.46 -3.37
N ILE A 241 24.57 4.60 -4.05
CA ILE A 241 25.29 4.87 -5.30
C ILE A 241 26.79 4.71 -5.10
N GLU A 242 27.37 5.39 -4.11
CA GLU A 242 28.80 5.28 -3.77
C GLU A 242 29.20 3.83 -3.47
N ARG A 243 28.35 3.09 -2.74
CA ARG A 243 28.59 1.68 -2.42
C ARG A 243 28.63 0.81 -3.68
N LEU A 244 27.69 0.99 -4.61
CA LEU A 244 27.65 0.25 -5.87
C LEU A 244 28.86 0.59 -6.75
N GLU A 245 29.28 1.85 -6.79
CA GLU A 245 30.48 2.27 -7.52
C GLU A 245 31.75 1.59 -7.00
N LEU A 246 31.92 1.54 -5.68
CA LEU A 246 33.05 0.86 -5.05
C LEU A 246 33.05 -0.64 -5.34
N LEU A 247 31.89 -1.30 -5.27
CA LEU A 247 31.75 -2.73 -5.57
C LEU A 247 32.13 -3.04 -7.02
N LEU A 248 31.73 -2.20 -7.97
CA LEU A 248 32.06 -2.36 -9.38
C LEU A 248 33.54 -2.08 -9.67
N ALA A 249 34.13 -1.11 -8.98
CA ALA A 249 35.56 -0.80 -9.09
C ALA A 249 36.43 -1.95 -8.58
N SER A 250 36.10 -2.56 -7.43
CA SER A 250 36.85 -3.72 -6.91
C SER A 250 36.73 -4.94 -7.82
N ALA A 251 35.53 -5.22 -8.34
CA ALA A 251 35.32 -6.36 -9.24
C ALA A 251 36.09 -6.23 -10.57
N SER A 252 36.43 -5.00 -10.98
CA SER A 252 37.22 -4.73 -12.18
C SER A 252 38.73 -4.86 -11.95
N MET A 253 39.20 -4.85 -10.70
CA MET A 253 40.62 -5.05 -10.34
C MET A 253 40.97 -6.54 -10.15
N ASP A 254 39.97 -7.38 -9.91
CA ASP A 254 40.12 -8.84 -9.69
C ASP A 254 39.95 -9.68 -10.99
N GLN A 255 39.73 -9.04 -12.14
CA GLN A 255 39.66 -9.66 -13.48
C GLN A 255 40.93 -9.40 -14.30
#